data_AF-A0A7Y1V0V5-F1
#
_entry.id   AF-A0A7Y1V0V5-F1
#
_cell.length_a   1.000
_cell.length_b   1.000
_cell.length_c   1.000
_cell.angle_alpha   90.00
_cell.angle_beta   90.00
_cell.angle_gamma   90.00
#
_symmetry.space_group_name_H-M   'P 1'
#
loop_
_entity.id
_entity.type
_entity.pdbx_description
1 polymer ?
#
loop_
_entity_poly.entity_id
_entity_poly.type
_entity_poly.pdbx_seq_one_letter_code
_entity_poly.pdbx_strand_id
1 'polypeptide(L)' 'EVSVDTNTEGKNLSPYERMEHKGVEFLLPRNLLRWAADLTVDAKRGVFGKRFVVAAGHAHGPG' A
#
# COMPACT_ATOMS: atom_id res chain seq x y z
N GLU A 1 23.48 1.76 -5.02
CA GLU A 1 22.57 0.75 -5.59
C GLU A 1 21.22 1.43 -5.76
N VAL A 2 20.91 1.92 -6.97
CA VAL A 2 19.67 2.66 -7.21
C VAL A 2 18.63 1.62 -7.63
N SER A 3 17.72 1.30 -6.72
CA SER A 3 16.52 0.52 -7.03
C SER A 3 15.67 1.36 -7.98
N VAL A 4 15.85 1.16 -9.28
CA VAL A 4 14.96 1.75 -10.29
C VAL A 4 13.69 0.93 -10.27
N ASP A 5 12.65 1.49 -9.65
CA ASP A 5 11.28 0.96 -9.67
C ASP A 5 10.74 1.03 -11.10
N THR A 6 11.06 0.00 -11.88
CA THR A 6 10.63 -0.18 -13.28
C THR A 6 9.14 -0.56 -13.39
N ASN A 7 8.44 -0.73 -12.26
CA ASN A 7 7.06 -1.21 -12.27
C ASN A 7 6.00 -0.11 -12.49
N THR A 8 6.37 1.17 -12.42
CA THR A 8 5.45 2.31 -12.56
C THR A 8 5.77 3.23 -13.72
N GLU A 9 6.96 3.11 -14.32
CA GLU A 9 7.39 3.95 -15.44
C GLU A 9 6.48 3.72 -16.67
N GLY A 10 5.88 4.79 -17.18
CA GLY A 10 4.93 4.74 -18.31
C GLY A 10 3.53 4.21 -17.98
N LYS A 11 3.22 3.86 -16.72
CA LYS A 11 1.87 3.41 -16.33
C LYS A 11 0.97 4.58 -15.94
N ASN A 12 -0.32 4.47 -16.24
CA ASN A 12 -1.31 5.44 -15.77
C ASN A 12 -1.53 5.27 -14.26
N LEU A 13 -0.93 6.15 -13.45
CA LEU A 13 -1.06 6.15 -12.00
C LEU A 13 -2.21 7.01 -11.47
N SER A 14 -3.00 7.63 -12.36
CA SER A 14 -4.15 8.46 -11.95
C SER A 14 -5.20 7.79 -11.04
N PRO A 15 -5.46 6.46 -11.07
CA PRO A 15 -6.43 5.86 -10.15
C PRO A 15 -5.87 5.64 -8.74
N TYR A 16 -4.57 5.89 -8.53
CA TYR A 16 -3.91 5.76 -7.23
C TYR A 16 -3.78 7.11 -6.55
N GLU A 17 -3.63 7.05 -5.24
CA GLU A 17 -3.26 8.17 -4.38
C GLU A 17 -1.88 7.87 -3.79
N ARG A 18 -1.04 8.90 -3.72
CA ARG A 18 0.30 8.80 -3.13
C ARG A 18 0.18 9.09 -1.64
N MET A 19 0.70 8.20 -0.82
CA MET A 19 0.81 8.39 0.62
C MET A 19 2.25 8.15 1.05
N GLU A 20 2.75 8.95 1.97
CA GLU A 20 4.07 8.77 2.55
C GLU A 20 3.96 8.32 4.00
N HIS A 21 4.72 7.29 4.38
CA HIS A 21 4.88 6.90 5.77
C HIS A 21 6.34 6.56 6.06
N LYS A 22 6.95 7.31 6.99
CA LYS A 22 8.36 7.11 7.42
C LYS A 22 9.35 7.10 6.24
N GLY A 23 9.16 8.00 5.28
CA GLY A 23 10.03 8.11 4.10
C GLY A 23 9.82 7.02 3.04
N VAL A 24 8.76 6.21 3.16
CA VAL A 24 8.36 5.23 2.15
C VAL A 24 7.10 5.73 1.46
N GLU A 25 7.13 5.82 0.12
CA GLU A 25 5.97 6.17 -0.70
C GLU A 25 5.13 4.92 -1.01
N PHE A 26 3.82 5.03 -0.84
CA PHE A 26 2.82 4.03 -1.17
C PHE A 26 1.87 4.58 -2.23
N LEU A 27 1.59 3.80 -3.26
CA LEU A 27 0.53 4.06 -4.24
C LEU A 27 -0.67 3.19 -3.90
N LEU A 28 -1.73 3.81 -3.38
CA LEU A 28 -2.92 3.12 -2.90
C LEU A 28 -4.12 3.43 -3.80
N PRO A 29 -4.92 2.43 -4.22
CA PRO A 29 -6.13 2.70 -4.98
C PRO A 29 -7.08 3.59 -4.19
N ARG A 30 -7.60 4.66 -4.79
CA ARG A 30 -8.54 5.59 -4.11
C ARG A 30 -9.78 4.87 -3.57
N ASN A 31 -10.22 3.81 -4.23
CA ASN A 31 -11.35 2.99 -3.80
C ASN A 31 -11.06 2.27 -2.47
N LEU A 32 -9.82 1.81 -2.25
CA LEU A 32 -9.38 1.19 -1.01
C LEU A 32 -9.37 2.22 0.12
N LEU A 33 -8.86 3.42 -0.14
CA LEU A 33 -8.84 4.51 0.85
C LEU A 33 -10.24 4.97 1.27
N ARG A 34 -11.21 4.95 0.36
CA ARG A 34 -12.60 5.27 0.70
C ARG A 34 -13.30 4.17 1.51
N TRP A 35 -12.88 2.92 1.33
CA TRP A 35 -13.50 1.76 1.96
C TRP A 35 -12.87 1.44 3.32
N ALA A 36 -11.55 1.54 3.43
CA ALA A 36 -10.81 1.20 4.64
C ALA A 36 -10.82 2.37 5.64
N ALA A 37 -11.10 2.06 6.91
CA ALA A 37 -10.86 2.97 8.03
C ALA A 37 -9.37 3.08 8.37
N ASP A 38 -8.67 1.94 8.25
CA ASP A 38 -7.27 1.80 8.55
C ASP A 38 -6.59 0.82 7.58
N LEU A 39 -5.30 1.03 7.35
CA LEU A 39 -4.44 0.15 6.59
C LEU A 39 -3.18 -0.15 7.40
N THR A 40 -2.89 -1.44 7.55
CA THR A 40 -1.66 -1.92 8.19
C THR A 40 -0.81 -2.65 7.15
N VAL A 41 0.47 -2.28 7.06
CA VAL A 41 1.44 -2.91 6.16
C VAL A 41 2.59 -3.47 6.99
N ASP A 42 2.71 -4.80 6.99
CA ASP A 42 3.75 -5.52 7.71
C ASP A 42 4.74 -6.20 6.75
N ALA A 43 6.04 -5.97 6.97
CA ALA A 43 7.09 -6.73 6.31
C ALA A 43 7.42 -7.98 7.14
N LYS A 44 7.03 -9.16 6.65
CA LYS A 44 7.34 -10.44 7.31
C LYS A 44 8.53 -11.12 6.62
N ARG A 45 9.49 -11.59 7.42
CA ARG A 45 10.54 -12.52 6.98
C ARG A 45 10.09 -13.94 7.30
N GLY A 46 9.94 -14.77 6.28
CA GLY A 46 9.71 -16.20 6.42
C GLY A 46 10.88 -17.01 5.85
N VAL A 47 10.79 -18.33 5.98
CA VAL A 47 11.79 -19.28 5.46
C VAL A 47 12.00 -19.12 3.94
N PHE A 48 10.97 -18.70 3.21
CA PHE A 48 11.00 -18.49 1.75
C PHE A 48 11.27 -17.04 1.33
N GLY A 49 11.73 -16.18 2.23
CA GLY A 49 12.11 -14.80 1.91
C GLY A 49 11.23 -13.73 2.57
N LYS A 50 11.29 -12.51 2.02
CA LYS A 50 10.56 -11.34 2.53
C LYS A 50 9.23 -11.20 1.79
N ARG A 51 8.15 -10.92 2.52
CA ARG A 51 6.85 -10.58 1.92
C ARG A 51 6.19 -9.43 2.68
N PHE A 52 5.42 -8.62 1.97
CA PHE A 52 4.51 -7.68 2.58
C PHE A 52 3.17 -8.35 2.85
N VAL A 53 2.60 -8.06 4.01
CA VAL A 53 1.22 -8.40 4.38
C VAL A 53 0.48 -7.09 4.53
N VAL A 54 -0.59 -6.91 3.75
CA VAL A 54 -1.44 -5.74 3.82
C VAL A 54 -2.77 -6.16 4.41
N ALA A 55 -3.19 -5.49 5.49
CA ALA A 55 -4.49 -5.66 6.11
C ALA A 55 -5.25 -4.32 6.05
N ALA A 56 -6.55 -4.40 5.82
CA ALA A 56 -7.43 -3.24 5.72
C ALA A 56 -8.64 -3.47 6.63
N GLY A 57 -8.82 -2.59 7.63
CA GLY A 57 -10.00 -2.58 8.47
C GLY A 57 -11.11 -1.77 7.81
N HIS A 58 -12.31 -2.33 7.71
CA HIS A 58 -13.49 -1.59 7.24
C HIS A 58 -14.12 -0.83 8.40
N ALA A 59 -14.51 0.44 8.19
CA ALA A 59 -15.31 1.16 9.17
C ALA A 59 -16.70 0.52 9.24
N HIS A 60 -16.96 -0.33 10.23
CA HIS A 60 -18.33 -0.47 10.70
C HIS A 60 -18.69 0.85 11.40
N GLY A 61 -19.58 1.62 10.78
CA GLY A 61 -20.32 2.67 11.52
C GLY A 61 -21.05 2.05 12.72
N PRO A 62 -21.45 2.85 13.72
CA PRO A 62 -22.22 2.32 14.84
C PRO A 62 -23.50 1.66 14.30
N GLY A 63 -23.67 0.38 14.61
CA GLY A 63 -24.93 -0.35 14.40
C GLY A 63 -25.99 0.08 15.40
#